data_AF-A0A3D5D444-F1
#
_entry.id   AF-A0A3D5D444-F1
#
_cell.length_a   1.000
_cell.length_b   1.000
_cell.length_c   1.000
_cell.angle_alpha   90.00
_cell.angle_beta   90.00
_cell.angle_gamma   90.00
#
_symmetry.space_group_name_H-M   'P 1'
#
loop_
_entity.id
_entity.type
_entity.pdbx_description
1 polymer ?
#
loop_
_entity_poly.entity_id
_entity_poly.type
_entity_poly.pdbx_seq_one_letter_code
_entity_poly.pdbx_strand_id
1 'polypeptide(L)'
;MVNKTRESAIKTLEFNPHDLACEELRHVYRGKNSGKLIVLFSGLVAAAMLAWDIGGVYAGAWYAWLLIAHAWHWWLGRLDFLSANVSIELARINRHVMAAGMAGLGWGALSIALPLLGRSSKAAILIIMLIAVIVALPRLVVFLPIFFAFAIGVYAPLLLATPFLDFETLHMVLVILVVVGATLWASASEVRKILIDVLLKQISS
;
A
#
# COMPACT_ATOMS: atom_id res chain seq x y z
N MET A 1 -12.47 -36.87 -35.27
CA MET A 1 -11.31 -37.00 -34.35
C MET A 1 -11.04 -35.63 -33.75
N VAL A 2 -11.69 -35.33 -32.63
CA VAL A 2 -11.58 -34.04 -31.92
C VAL A 2 -10.82 -34.28 -30.63
N ASN A 3 -9.64 -33.66 -30.52
CA ASN A 3 -8.87 -33.31 -29.32
C ASN A 3 -9.05 -34.17 -28.05
N LYS A 4 -8.47 -35.38 -28.03
CA LYS A 4 -8.10 -36.05 -26.77
C LYS A 4 -6.96 -35.34 -26.01
N THR A 5 -6.29 -34.38 -26.64
CA THR A 5 -5.18 -33.60 -26.05
C THR A 5 -5.63 -32.44 -25.17
N ARG A 6 -6.90 -32.01 -25.22
CA ARG A 6 -7.42 -30.95 -24.32
C ARG A 6 -7.92 -31.48 -22.97
N GLU A 7 -8.29 -32.76 -22.88
CA GLU A 7 -8.71 -33.37 -21.60
C GLU A 7 -7.52 -33.73 -20.69
N SER A 8 -6.33 -33.98 -21.25
CA SER A 8 -5.14 -34.29 -20.46
C SER A 8 -4.46 -33.05 -19.85
N ALA A 9 -4.74 -31.85 -20.35
CA ALA A 9 -4.18 -30.60 -19.81
C ALA A 9 -4.90 -30.13 -18.52
N ILE A 10 -6.04 -30.73 -18.18
CA ILE A 10 -6.84 -30.39 -16.99
C ILE A 10 -6.40 -31.24 -15.78
N LYS A 11 -5.55 -32.26 -15.96
CA LYS A 11 -5.30 -33.28 -14.93
C LYS A 11 -4.02 -33.15 -14.09
N THR A 12 -3.29 -32.04 -14.19
CA THR A 12 -2.15 -31.75 -13.30
C THR A 12 -2.00 -30.26 -13.08
N LEU A 13 -3.02 -29.61 -12.50
CA LEU A 13 -2.80 -28.35 -11.79
C LEU A 13 -2.11 -28.72 -10.47
N GLU A 14 -0.82 -29.01 -10.55
CA GLU A 14 0.04 -29.11 -9.38
C GLU A 14 0.00 -27.74 -8.71
N PHE A 15 -0.63 -27.64 -7.53
CA PHE A 15 -0.77 -26.37 -6.83
C PHE A 15 0.63 -25.86 -6.48
N ASN A 16 1.14 -24.93 -7.28
CA ASN A 16 2.42 -24.30 -7.03
C ASN A 16 2.18 -22.99 -6.27
N PRO A 17 2.52 -22.90 -4.97
CA PRO A 17 2.33 -21.69 -4.18
C PRO A 17 3.09 -20.48 -4.76
N HIS A 18 4.12 -20.72 -5.57
CA HIS A 18 4.86 -19.69 -6.28
C HIS A 18 4.04 -19.01 -7.39
N ASP A 19 3.21 -19.75 -8.10
CA ASP A 19 2.40 -19.23 -9.21
C ASP A 19 1.21 -18.42 -8.68
N LEU A 20 0.64 -18.84 -7.53
CA LEU A 20 -0.36 -18.06 -6.80
C LEU A 20 0.18 -16.69 -6.37
N ALA A 21 1.38 -16.65 -5.78
CA ALA A 21 2.03 -15.40 -5.36
C ALA A 21 2.30 -14.46 -6.54
N CYS A 22 2.64 -15.00 -7.72
CA CYS A 22 2.82 -14.21 -8.94
C CYS A 22 1.50 -13.61 -9.45
N GLU A 23 0.40 -14.38 -9.40
CA GLU A 23 -0.93 -13.92 -9.81
C GLU A 23 -1.46 -12.82 -8.86
N GLU A 24 -1.28 -13.00 -7.55
CA GLU A 24 -1.59 -11.99 -6.53
C GLU A 24 -0.80 -10.69 -6.75
N LEU A 25 0.51 -10.80 -6.99
CA LEU A 25 1.37 -9.65 -7.29
C LEU A 25 0.89 -8.92 -8.55
N ARG A 26 0.49 -9.63 -9.60
CA ARG A 26 -0.08 -9.02 -10.82
C ARG A 26 -1.38 -8.29 -10.53
N HIS A 27 -2.24 -8.86 -9.70
CA HIS A 27 -3.50 -8.23 -9.31
C HIS A 27 -3.26 -6.88 -8.59
N VAL A 28 -2.24 -6.80 -7.73
CA VAL A 28 -1.84 -5.56 -7.04
C VAL A 28 -1.53 -4.41 -8.01
N TYR A 29 -0.94 -4.70 -9.18
CA TYR A 29 -0.50 -3.68 -10.15
C TYR A 29 -1.46 -3.45 -11.32
N ARG A 30 -2.55 -4.22 -11.44
CA ARG A 30 -3.53 -4.07 -12.53
C ARG A 30 -4.29 -2.74 -12.43
N GLY A 31 -4.41 -2.01 -13.54
CA GLY A 31 -5.24 -0.79 -13.62
C GLY A 31 -4.70 0.46 -12.90
N LYS A 32 -3.39 0.53 -12.63
CA LYS A 32 -2.72 1.53 -11.75
C LYS A 32 -2.69 3.00 -12.26
N ASN A 33 -3.56 3.43 -13.18
CA ASN A 33 -3.55 4.81 -13.70
C ASN A 33 -4.29 5.80 -12.78
N SER A 34 -5.45 5.43 -12.23
CA SER A 34 -6.22 6.32 -11.33
C SER A 34 -5.49 6.60 -10.01
N GLY A 35 -4.83 5.59 -9.44
CA GLY A 35 -4.11 5.74 -8.17
C GLY A 35 -2.92 6.71 -8.21
N LYS A 36 -2.36 7.01 -9.39
CA LYS A 36 -1.27 8.00 -9.52
C LYS A 36 -1.78 9.41 -9.33
N LEU A 37 -2.93 9.73 -9.94
CA LEU A 37 -3.54 11.05 -9.86
C LEU A 37 -3.90 11.37 -8.41
N ILE A 38 -4.44 10.39 -7.69
CA ILE A 38 -4.77 10.56 -6.26
C ILE A 38 -3.50 10.97 -5.50
N VAL A 39 -2.40 10.22 -5.62
CA VAL A 39 -1.14 10.55 -4.92
C VAL A 39 -0.58 11.91 -5.33
N LEU A 40 -0.67 12.26 -6.63
CA LEU A 40 -0.20 13.54 -7.15
C LEU A 40 -0.99 14.70 -6.57
N PHE A 41 -2.33 14.64 -6.65
CA PHE A 41 -3.23 15.68 -6.17
C PHE A 41 -3.26 15.77 -4.65
N SER A 42 -3.46 14.66 -3.94
CA SER A 42 -3.51 14.66 -2.47
C SER A 42 -2.16 15.03 -1.87
N GLY A 43 -1.06 14.59 -2.50
CA GLY A 43 0.29 14.98 -2.13
C GLY A 43 0.55 16.46 -2.38
N LEU A 44 0.08 17.03 -3.50
CA LEU A 44 0.23 18.45 -3.80
C LEU A 44 -0.52 19.31 -2.78
N VAL A 45 -1.76 18.93 -2.44
CA VAL A 45 -2.56 19.64 -1.44
C VAL A 45 -1.87 19.60 -0.08
N ALA A 46 -1.41 18.42 0.36
CA ALA A 46 -0.67 18.30 1.60
C ALA A 46 0.63 19.13 1.59
N ALA A 47 1.37 19.12 0.47
CA ALA A 47 2.58 19.93 0.31
C ALA A 47 2.30 21.43 0.39
N ALA A 48 1.21 21.91 -0.22
CA ALA A 48 0.80 23.31 -0.13
C ALA A 48 0.49 23.72 1.31
N MET A 49 -0.16 22.84 2.09
CA MET A 49 -0.42 23.08 3.51
C MET A 49 0.87 23.10 4.34
N LEU A 50 1.80 22.17 4.08
CA LEU A 50 3.12 22.19 4.72
C LEU A 50 3.89 23.47 4.36
N ALA A 51 3.85 23.90 3.09
CA ALA A 51 4.56 25.09 2.63
C ALA A 51 4.04 26.36 3.32
N TRP A 52 2.74 26.40 3.59
CA TRP A 52 2.08 27.50 4.29
C TRP A 52 2.52 27.62 5.75
N ASP A 53 2.61 26.50 6.48
CA ASP A 53 2.89 26.53 7.92
C ASP A 53 4.38 26.50 8.26
N ILE A 54 5.17 25.64 7.62
CA ILE A 54 6.58 25.36 8.00
C ILE A 54 7.58 25.71 6.91
N GLY A 55 7.11 26.19 5.75
CA GLY A 55 7.94 26.69 4.66
C GLY A 55 8.14 25.72 3.49
N GLY A 56 8.40 26.30 2.32
CA GLY A 56 8.42 25.58 1.05
C GLY A 56 9.54 24.54 0.89
N VAL A 57 10.65 24.67 1.62
CA VAL A 57 11.79 23.73 1.51
C VAL A 57 11.41 22.35 2.03
N TYR A 58 10.80 22.29 3.23
CA TYR A 58 10.36 21.02 3.81
C TYR A 58 9.24 20.39 2.97
N ALA A 59 8.26 21.21 2.57
CA ALA A 59 7.16 20.76 1.72
C ALA A 59 7.65 20.18 0.39
N GLY A 60 8.60 20.85 -0.27
CA GLY A 60 9.20 20.39 -1.51
C GLY A 60 10.00 19.09 -1.33
N ALA A 61 10.81 19.00 -0.28
CA ALA A 61 11.59 17.80 0.02
C ALA A 61 10.69 16.59 0.31
N TRP A 62 9.66 16.77 1.14
CA TRP A 62 8.69 15.73 1.44
C TRP A 62 7.90 15.31 0.20
N TYR A 63 7.42 16.27 -0.60
CA TYR A 63 6.65 15.95 -1.80
C TYR A 63 7.50 15.23 -2.85
N ALA A 64 8.75 15.65 -3.05
CA ALA A 64 9.70 14.96 -3.92
C ALA A 64 9.92 13.52 -3.45
N TRP A 65 10.12 13.31 -2.14
CA TRP A 65 10.23 11.98 -1.55
C TRP A 65 8.99 11.11 -1.81
N LEU A 66 7.81 11.66 -1.57
CA LEU A 66 6.54 10.97 -1.81
C LEU A 66 6.42 10.49 -3.27
N LEU A 67 6.72 11.39 -4.22
CA LEU A 67 6.66 11.09 -5.64
C LEU A 67 7.69 10.04 -6.05
N ILE A 68 8.93 10.14 -5.58
CA ILE A 68 9.99 9.17 -5.89
C ILE A 68 9.61 7.78 -5.35
N ALA A 69 9.14 7.70 -4.10
CA ALA A 69 8.75 6.42 -3.49
C ALA A 69 7.59 5.75 -4.26
N HIS A 70 6.58 6.52 -4.66
CA HIS A 70 5.44 6.00 -5.42
C HIS A 70 5.79 5.70 -6.88
N ALA A 71 6.65 6.50 -7.50
CA ALA A 71 7.17 6.25 -8.84
C ALA A 71 7.99 4.96 -8.87
N TRP A 72 8.84 4.73 -7.86
CA TRP A 72 9.61 3.49 -7.71
C TRP A 72 8.70 2.27 -7.55
N HIS A 73 7.73 2.34 -6.63
CA HIS A 73 6.74 1.28 -6.44
C HIS A 73 5.88 1.04 -7.69
N TRP A 74 5.64 2.06 -8.51
CA TRP A 74 4.96 1.90 -9.79
C TRP A 74 5.85 1.32 -10.89
N TRP A 75 7.09 1.77 -10.98
CA TRP A 75 8.06 1.33 -11.98
C TRP A 75 8.31 -0.17 -11.89
N LEU A 76 8.52 -0.69 -10.68
CA LEU A 76 8.68 -2.12 -10.44
C LEU A 76 7.47 -2.91 -10.93
N GLY A 77 6.25 -2.48 -10.58
CA GLY A 77 5.03 -3.12 -11.06
C GLY A 77 4.84 -3.12 -12.58
N ARG A 78 5.46 -2.19 -13.33
CA ARG A 78 5.43 -2.19 -14.79
C ARG A 78 6.44 -3.17 -15.40
N LEU A 79 7.63 -3.27 -14.82
CA LEU A 79 8.68 -4.16 -15.34
C LEU A 79 8.21 -5.62 -15.30
N ASP A 80 7.53 -6.04 -14.22
CA ASP A 80 7.08 -7.43 -14.08
C ASP A 80 5.82 -7.76 -14.91
N PHE A 81 5.04 -6.76 -15.30
CA PHE A 81 3.93 -6.95 -16.25
C PHE A 81 4.45 -7.23 -17.68
N LEU A 82 5.63 -6.69 -18.02
CA LEU A 82 6.27 -6.93 -19.32
C LEU A 82 6.96 -8.31 -19.39
N SER A 83 7.36 -8.89 -18.26
CA SER A 83 8.02 -10.20 -18.17
C SER A 83 7.05 -11.37 -17.88
N ALA A 84 5.77 -11.23 -18.24
CA ALA A 84 4.65 -12.08 -17.81
C ALA A 84 4.73 -13.60 -18.12
N ASN A 85 5.75 -14.08 -18.84
CA ASN A 85 5.93 -15.50 -19.15
C ASN A 85 7.01 -16.21 -18.31
N VAL A 86 7.66 -15.52 -17.37
CA VAL A 86 8.71 -16.10 -16.51
C VAL A 86 8.30 -15.97 -15.05
N SER A 87 8.37 -17.09 -14.31
CA SER A 87 8.17 -17.13 -12.86
C SER A 87 9.05 -16.07 -12.18
N ILE A 88 8.45 -15.16 -11.41
CA ILE A 88 9.15 -14.05 -10.76
C ILE A 88 10.00 -14.62 -9.62
N GLU A 89 11.32 -14.45 -9.67
CA GLU A 89 12.22 -14.90 -8.59
C GLU A 89 11.81 -14.36 -7.22
N LEU A 90 11.84 -15.21 -6.18
CA LEU A 90 11.56 -14.83 -4.78
C LEU A 90 12.32 -13.57 -4.32
N ALA A 91 13.54 -13.35 -4.80
CA ALA A 91 14.35 -12.19 -4.47
C ALA A 91 13.72 -10.85 -4.93
N ARG A 92 12.92 -10.86 -6.01
CA ARG A 92 12.20 -9.67 -6.48
C ARG A 92 10.99 -9.34 -5.62
N ILE A 93 10.38 -10.33 -4.97
CA ILE A 93 9.26 -10.12 -4.03
C ILE A 93 9.69 -9.19 -2.90
N ASN A 94 10.87 -9.41 -2.31
CA ASN A 94 11.43 -8.52 -1.28
C ASN A 94 11.58 -7.08 -1.77
N ARG A 95 11.91 -6.87 -3.05
CA ARG A 95 12.02 -5.53 -3.64
C ARG A 95 10.66 -4.83 -3.73
N HIS A 96 9.57 -5.55 -4.01
CA HIS A 96 8.22 -4.99 -3.96
C HIS A 96 7.78 -4.68 -2.54
N VAL A 97 8.11 -5.54 -1.57
CA VAL A 97 7.85 -5.31 -0.15
C VAL A 97 8.56 -4.04 0.32
N MET A 98 9.85 -3.88 0.00
CA MET A 98 10.59 -2.65 0.30
C MET A 98 9.98 -1.43 -0.39
N ALA A 99 9.65 -1.52 -1.68
CA ALA A 99 9.05 -0.40 -2.41
C ALA A 99 7.70 0.03 -1.83
N ALA A 100 6.89 -0.93 -1.38
CA ALA A 100 5.63 -0.67 -0.69
C ALA A 100 5.86 -0.03 0.68
N GLY A 101 6.85 -0.50 1.44
CA GLY A 101 7.27 0.13 2.70
C GLY A 101 7.71 1.57 2.51
N MET A 102 8.50 1.86 1.48
CA MET A 102 8.94 3.22 1.12
C MET A 102 7.78 4.12 0.70
N ALA A 103 6.82 3.59 -0.07
CA ALA A 103 5.60 4.31 -0.42
C ALA A 103 4.74 4.62 0.81
N GLY A 104 4.65 3.67 1.76
CA GLY A 104 4.01 3.87 3.05
C GLY A 104 4.72 4.94 3.89
N LEU A 105 6.05 4.88 3.97
CA LEU A 105 6.89 5.89 4.63
C LEU A 105 6.73 7.27 4.00
N GLY A 106 6.48 7.37 2.69
CA GLY A 106 6.18 8.65 2.04
C GLY A 106 4.99 9.36 2.67
N TRP A 107 3.91 8.62 2.94
CA TRP A 107 2.74 9.16 3.65
C TRP A 107 2.99 9.29 5.16
N GLY A 108 3.61 8.27 5.78
CA GLY A 108 3.91 8.25 7.20
C GLY A 108 4.82 9.40 7.65
N ALA A 109 5.80 9.78 6.82
CA ALA A 109 6.74 10.87 7.13
C ALA A 109 6.06 12.23 7.39
N LEU A 110 4.82 12.44 6.93
CA LEU A 110 4.02 13.60 7.31
C LEU A 110 3.83 13.74 8.82
N SER A 111 3.85 12.62 9.55
CA SER A 111 3.69 12.62 11.01
C SER A 111 4.77 13.42 11.72
N ILE A 112 5.98 13.49 11.15
CA ILE A 112 7.12 14.21 11.72
C ILE A 112 6.86 15.71 11.72
N ALA A 113 6.08 16.21 10.76
CA ALA A 113 5.71 17.62 10.69
C ALA A 113 4.56 17.99 11.63
N LEU A 114 3.75 17.03 12.10
CA LEU A 114 2.56 17.29 12.93
C LEU A 114 2.80 18.18 14.15
N PRO A 115 3.90 18.06 14.92
CA PRO A 115 4.15 18.94 16.06
C PRO A 115 4.28 20.41 15.66
N LEU A 116 4.78 20.69 14.45
CA LEU A 116 5.15 22.02 13.98
C LEU A 116 4.01 22.75 13.24
N LEU A 117 2.92 22.06 12.95
CA LEU A 117 1.83 22.58 12.12
C LEU A 117 0.78 23.35 12.92
N GLY A 118 0.03 24.22 12.24
CA GLY A 118 -1.15 24.87 12.82
C GLY A 118 -2.29 23.87 13.03
N ARG A 119 -3.19 24.15 13.98
CA ARG A 119 -4.29 23.23 14.37
C ARG A 119 -5.16 22.78 13.18
N SER A 120 -5.49 23.70 12.29
CA SER A 120 -6.29 23.43 11.07
C SER A 120 -5.55 22.53 10.09
N SER A 121 -4.24 22.76 9.90
CA SER A 121 -3.40 21.98 9.00
C SER A 121 -3.12 20.57 9.53
N LYS A 122 -2.96 20.41 10.86
CA LYS A 122 -2.82 19.09 11.49
C LYS A 122 -4.01 18.18 11.14
N ALA A 123 -5.24 18.67 11.32
CA ALA A 123 -6.45 17.91 11.03
C ALA A 123 -6.58 17.59 9.53
N ALA A 124 -6.34 18.55 8.65
CA ALA A 124 -6.43 18.35 7.22
C ALA A 124 -5.39 17.33 6.70
N ILE A 125 -4.14 17.43 7.16
CA ILE A 125 -3.08 16.49 6.77
C ILE A 125 -3.41 15.07 7.24
N LEU A 126 -3.91 14.93 8.47
CA LEU A 126 -4.37 13.63 8.99
C LEU A 126 -5.51 13.04 8.15
N ILE A 127 -6.50 13.85 7.74
CA ILE A 127 -7.60 13.40 6.87
C ILE A 127 -7.10 13.02 5.47
N ILE A 128 -6.21 13.82 4.87
CA ILE A 128 -5.64 13.52 3.55
C ILE A 128 -4.86 12.22 3.59
N MET A 129 -4.03 12.04 4.62
CA MET A 129 -3.28 10.81 4.85
C MET A 129 -4.22 9.62 5.04
N LEU A 130 -5.28 9.77 5.83
CA LEU A 130 -6.31 8.74 6.04
C LEU A 130 -6.94 8.30 4.71
N ILE A 131 -7.38 9.25 3.89
CA ILE A 131 -7.99 8.96 2.58
C ILE A 131 -6.98 8.27 1.66
N ALA A 132 -5.75 8.78 1.59
CA ALA A 132 -4.70 8.21 0.74
C ALA A 132 -4.39 6.75 1.12
N VAL A 133 -4.33 6.48 2.42
CA VAL A 133 -4.10 5.14 2.98
C VAL A 133 -5.28 4.23 2.70
N ILE A 134 -6.50 4.61 3.07
CA ILE A 134 -7.71 3.80 2.84
C ILE A 134 -7.89 3.45 1.36
N VAL A 135 -7.64 4.39 0.45
CA VAL A 135 -7.76 4.12 -0.99
C VAL A 135 -6.66 3.17 -1.50
N ALA A 136 -5.47 3.22 -0.91
CA ALA A 136 -4.36 2.36 -1.32
C ALA A 136 -4.48 0.92 -0.78
N LEU A 137 -5.11 0.72 0.37
CA LEU A 137 -5.04 -0.54 1.14
C LEU A 137 -5.76 -1.75 0.53
N PRO A 138 -7.03 -1.68 0.05
CA PRO A 138 -7.78 -2.86 -0.39
C PRO A 138 -7.05 -3.70 -1.44
N ARG A 139 -6.33 -3.05 -2.36
CA ARG A 139 -5.53 -3.74 -3.37
C ARG A 139 -4.26 -4.40 -2.82
N LEU A 140 -3.64 -3.82 -1.79
CA LEU A 140 -2.37 -4.33 -1.24
C LEU A 140 -2.63 -5.57 -0.40
N VAL A 141 -3.83 -5.68 0.20
CA VAL A 141 -4.23 -6.80 1.06
C VAL A 141 -4.15 -8.14 0.30
N VAL A 142 -4.30 -8.12 -1.03
CA VAL A 142 -4.15 -9.30 -1.89
C VAL A 142 -2.79 -9.96 -1.71
N PHE A 143 -1.74 -9.21 -1.38
CA PHE A 143 -0.42 -9.75 -1.05
C PHE A 143 0.03 -9.26 0.34
N LEU A 144 -0.23 -10.08 1.36
CA LEU A 144 -0.05 -9.76 2.77
C LEU A 144 1.32 -9.12 3.13
N PRO A 145 2.47 -9.61 2.63
CA PRO A 145 3.76 -9.00 2.93
C PRO A 145 3.89 -7.55 2.45
N ILE A 146 3.37 -7.23 1.25
CA ILE A 146 3.36 -5.87 0.69
C ILE A 146 2.44 -4.96 1.52
N PHE A 147 1.28 -5.48 1.89
CA PHE A 147 0.33 -4.80 2.76
C PHE A 147 0.95 -4.41 4.11
N PHE A 148 1.57 -5.37 4.81
CA PHE A 148 2.18 -5.11 6.10
C PHE A 148 3.35 -4.13 6.01
N ALA A 149 4.19 -4.24 4.97
CA ALA A 149 5.27 -3.28 4.78
C ALA A 149 4.75 -1.86 4.55
N PHE A 150 3.73 -1.69 3.71
CA PHE A 150 3.09 -0.39 3.49
C PHE A 150 2.47 0.15 4.80
N ALA A 151 1.72 -0.68 5.52
CA ALA A 151 1.09 -0.29 6.78
C ALA A 151 2.14 0.12 7.82
N ILE A 152 3.19 -0.67 8.02
CA ILE A 152 4.29 -0.32 8.94
C ILE A 152 4.94 1.01 8.53
N GLY A 153 5.17 1.24 7.24
CA GLY A 153 5.72 2.49 6.74
C GLY A 153 4.84 3.71 7.07
N VAL A 154 3.53 3.56 7.09
CA VAL A 154 2.60 4.65 7.49
C VAL A 154 2.54 4.80 9.01
N TYR A 155 2.39 3.69 9.72
CA TYR A 155 2.07 3.66 11.15
C TYR A 155 3.28 3.93 12.05
N ALA A 156 4.45 3.39 11.71
CA ALA A 156 5.62 3.53 12.56
C ALA A 156 6.03 4.99 12.76
N PRO A 157 6.12 5.84 11.71
CA PRO A 157 6.36 7.27 11.90
C PRO A 157 5.25 7.96 12.71
N LEU A 158 3.99 7.55 12.55
CA LEU A 158 2.88 8.12 13.31
C LEU A 158 3.04 7.85 14.80
N LEU A 159 3.31 6.61 15.16
CA LEU A 159 3.54 6.19 16.55
C LEU A 159 4.74 6.89 17.16
N LEU A 160 5.84 7.02 16.40
CA LEU A 160 7.04 7.73 16.86
C LEU A 160 6.81 9.23 17.08
N ALA A 161 5.86 9.84 16.35
CA ALA A 161 5.50 11.24 16.54
C ALA A 161 4.60 11.48 17.77
N THR A 162 3.86 10.47 18.23
CA THR A 162 2.88 10.61 19.34
C THR A 162 3.41 11.28 20.61
N PRO A 163 4.61 10.99 21.15
CA PRO A 163 5.08 11.63 22.39
C PRO A 163 5.33 13.14 22.25
N PHE A 164 5.42 13.67 21.03
CA PHE A 164 5.67 15.08 20.75
C PHE A 164 4.38 15.87 20.43
N LEU A 165 3.21 15.24 20.54
CA LEU A 165 1.93 15.85 20.19
C LEU A 165 1.19 16.38 21.42
N ASP A 166 0.52 17.51 21.23
CA ASP A 166 -0.44 18.04 22.21
C ASP A 166 -1.57 17.04 22.46
N PHE A 167 -2.18 17.07 23.65
CA PHE A 167 -3.21 16.12 24.08
C PHE A 167 -4.34 15.95 23.07
N GLU A 168 -4.85 17.04 22.49
CA GLU A 168 -5.91 16.99 21.48
C GLU A 168 -5.46 16.31 20.17
N THR A 169 -4.24 16.61 19.71
CA THR A 169 -3.70 16.01 18.48
C THR A 169 -3.38 14.53 18.70
N LEU A 170 -2.87 14.18 19.87
CA LEU A 170 -2.65 12.81 20.30
C LEU A 170 -3.96 12.00 20.27
N HIS A 171 -5.07 12.55 20.77
CA HIS A 171 -6.38 11.89 20.70
C HIS A 171 -6.83 11.65 19.25
N MET A 172 -6.70 12.65 18.37
CA MET A 172 -7.04 12.50 16.95
C MET A 172 -6.18 11.41 16.28
N VAL A 173 -4.87 11.40 16.54
CA VAL A 173 -3.95 10.40 16.01
C VAL A 173 -4.29 9.00 16.53
N LEU A 174 -4.58 8.84 17.82
CA LEU A 174 -4.99 7.55 18.39
C LEU A 174 -6.29 7.03 17.77
N VAL A 175 -7.29 7.90 17.60
CA VAL A 175 -8.55 7.53 16.93
C VAL A 175 -8.28 7.06 15.51
N ILE A 176 -7.44 7.77 14.75
CA ILE A 176 -7.05 7.35 13.39
C ILE A 176 -6.33 6.00 13.41
N LEU A 177 -5.38 5.79 14.31
CA LEU A 177 -4.67 4.53 14.44
C LEU A 177 -5.63 3.36 14.71
N VAL A 178 -6.63 3.57 15.58
CA VAL A 178 -7.66 2.56 15.90
C VAL A 178 -8.60 2.32 14.71
N VAL A 179 -9.14 3.37 14.09
CA VAL A 179 -10.09 3.25 12.97
C VAL A 179 -9.42 2.63 11.74
N VAL A 180 -8.23 3.11 11.37
CA VAL A 180 -7.47 2.52 10.27
C VAL A 180 -7.02 1.12 10.65
N GLY A 181 -6.64 0.87 11.90
CA GLY A 181 -6.23 -0.46 12.38
C GLY A 181 -7.37 -1.47 12.28
N ALA A 182 -8.58 -1.07 12.68
CA ALA A 182 -9.77 -1.89 12.58
C ALA A 182 -10.18 -2.16 11.12
N THR A 183 -10.11 -1.15 10.25
CA THR A 183 -10.41 -1.33 8.81
C THR A 183 -9.36 -2.20 8.11
N LEU A 184 -8.08 -2.06 8.46
CA LEU A 184 -7.00 -2.95 8.03
C LEU A 184 -7.27 -4.40 8.44
N TRP A 185 -7.61 -4.61 9.72
CA TRP A 185 -7.92 -5.92 10.26
C TRP A 185 -9.10 -6.58 9.56
N ALA A 186 -10.20 -5.82 9.40
CA ALA A 186 -11.39 -6.29 8.69
C ALA A 186 -11.04 -6.67 7.24
N SER A 187 -10.33 -5.81 6.52
CA SER A 187 -9.95 -6.07 5.12
C SER A 187 -9.03 -7.29 4.99
N ALA A 188 -8.02 -7.42 5.86
CA ALA A 188 -7.12 -8.57 5.86
C ALA A 188 -7.85 -9.89 6.17
N SER A 189 -8.80 -9.83 7.11
CA SER A 189 -9.60 -11.01 7.48
C SER A 189 -10.49 -11.51 6.33
N GLU A 190 -11.10 -10.59 5.58
CA GLU A 190 -11.95 -10.94 4.43
C GLU A 190 -11.13 -11.56 3.29
N VAL A 191 -9.98 -10.97 2.96
CA VAL A 191 -9.11 -11.53 1.91
C VAL A 191 -8.57 -12.91 2.32
N ARG A 192 -8.20 -13.09 3.59
CA ARG A 192 -7.76 -14.41 4.08
C ARG A 192 -8.85 -15.47 3.97
N LYS A 193 -10.11 -15.12 4.26
CA LYS A 193 -11.25 -16.03 4.07
C LYS A 193 -11.39 -16.42 2.60
N ILE A 194 -11.40 -15.44 1.68
CA ILE A 194 -11.51 -15.69 0.24
C ILE A 194 -10.40 -16.61 -0.24
N LEU A 195 -9.15 -16.37 0.21
CA LEU A 195 -8.02 -17.21 -0.18
C LEU A 195 -8.20 -18.66 0.30
N ILE A 196 -8.62 -18.86 1.55
CA ILE A 196 -8.90 -20.20 2.10
C ILE A 196 -10.02 -20.88 1.31
N ASP A 197 -11.10 -20.17 0.99
CA ASP A 197 -12.23 -20.73 0.23
C ASP A 197 -11.82 -21.16 -1.19
N VAL A 198 -10.99 -20.36 -1.87
CA VAL A 198 -10.47 -20.71 -3.20
C VAL A 198 -9.56 -21.95 -3.13
N LEU A 199 -8.68 -22.02 -2.12
CA LEU A 199 -7.78 -23.16 -1.91
C LEU A 199 -8.56 -24.44 -1.61
N LEU A 200 -9.56 -24.38 -0.72
CA LEU A 200 -10.41 -25.52 -0.40
C LEU A 200 -11.18 -26.01 -1.62
N LYS A 201 -11.70 -25.08 -2.45
CA LYS A 201 -12.42 -25.42 -3.68
C LYS A 201 -11.53 -26.06 -4.74
N GLN A 202 -10.25 -25.68 -4.81
CA GLN A 202 -9.28 -26.30 -5.71
C GLN A 202 -8.87 -27.71 -5.25
N ILE A 203 -8.76 -27.95 -3.94
CA ILE A 203 -8.40 -29.26 -3.37
C ILE A 203 -9.59 -30.23 -3.39
N SER A 204 -10.83 -29.73 -3.30
CA SER A 204 -12.05 -30.57 -3.33
C SER A 204 -12.52 -30.96 -4.75
N SER A 205 -11.87 -30.43 -5.80
CA SER A 205 -12.17 -30.66 -7.22
C SER A 205 -11.24 -31.71 -7.82
#